data_AF-A1SW08-F1
#
_entry.id   AF-A1SW08-F1
#
_cell.length_a   1.000
_cell.length_b   1.000
_cell.length_c   1.000
_cell.angle_alpha   90.00
_cell.angle_beta   90.00
_cell.angle_gamma   90.00
#
_symmetry.space_group_name_H-M   'P 1'
#
loop_
_entity.id
_entity.type
_entity.pdbx_description
1 polymer ?
#
loop_
_entity_poly.entity_id
_entity_poly.type
_entity_poly.pdbx_seq_one_letter_code
_entity_poly.pdbx_strand_id
1 'polypeptide(L)'
;MSFDKQHALTVLSFWQQTEFFNTLDLKKLLPEGDDGALQFTTKELQNNPSCLPWFNRDKIHLAGDKYHPDKAYSYTLYLGLFNRSEFAEQANLYFKKSAGHYLADSDNNEDWNQRRDDQGVTCCAKIKLNCNAELQLDSLEMSTAPWALGKLLKGQIDQLNKDDFDDEVKTFTEELHKIDASARHLKKEAQTNTAFTNFELFEILKLLSSWAGFEPQKTRFALIVQLKTESKGPYPAKKLPLTDHTVAQFKGFSEFVKNTHIKADKSAETEVTAGDNDIPILNSFFIDDITRAICLIKKDKLDLTSPLSKFLTVNPRYNADLLTKEGESLVKQKLAIKNTPLGRWPDNKAHTMSLMQQFSINTIEKHIGAGGLYSVNGPPGTGKTTMLRDIIADNMVKRAKVLAGLKLAKSAFSATKKINVAGEIVEVKALIPELSGYEMLVVSSNNTAVENITKELPQVKALGDDFLELGYLKPVAQKIAAQVLDKEKPKHLLALSK
;
A
#
# COMPACT_ATOMS: atom_id res chain seq x y z
N MET A 1 -23.07 -20.39 17.19
CA MET A 1 -21.97 -20.39 16.20
C MET A 1 -20.70 -20.52 17.01
N SER A 2 -19.93 -21.58 16.83
CA SER A 2 -18.62 -21.71 17.48
C SER A 2 -17.56 -21.15 16.55
N PHE A 3 -16.78 -20.19 17.04
CA PHE A 3 -15.60 -19.71 16.33
C PHE A 3 -14.54 -20.81 16.37
N ASP A 4 -14.15 -21.32 15.20
CA ASP A 4 -13.08 -22.32 15.08
C ASP A 4 -11.75 -21.61 14.83
N LYS A 5 -10.91 -21.60 15.87
CA LYS A 5 -9.59 -20.96 15.84
C LYS A 5 -8.69 -21.55 14.76
N GLN A 6 -8.71 -22.86 14.58
CA GLN A 6 -7.83 -23.53 13.62
C GLN A 6 -8.24 -23.18 12.20
N HIS A 7 -9.53 -23.24 11.90
CA HIS A 7 -10.04 -22.83 10.59
C HIS A 7 -9.72 -21.37 10.28
N ALA A 8 -9.96 -20.46 11.24
CA ALA A 8 -9.67 -19.04 11.07
C ALA A 8 -8.19 -18.78 10.76
N LEU A 9 -7.28 -19.49 11.45
CA LEU A 9 -5.85 -19.41 11.19
C LEU A 9 -5.49 -19.95 9.80
N THR A 10 -6.09 -21.06 9.36
CA THR A 10 -5.88 -21.60 8.01
C THR A 10 -6.32 -20.61 6.94
N VAL A 11 -7.49 -19.99 7.08
CA VAL A 11 -7.99 -18.99 6.12
C VAL A 11 -7.06 -17.78 6.05
N LEU A 12 -6.65 -17.24 7.20
CA LEU A 12 -5.74 -16.08 7.21
C LEU A 12 -4.33 -16.44 6.70
N SER A 13 -3.83 -17.64 7.02
CA SER A 13 -2.55 -18.13 6.51
C SER A 13 -2.57 -18.21 4.99
N PHE A 14 -3.66 -18.74 4.40
CA PHE A 14 -3.84 -18.76 2.95
C PHE A 14 -3.76 -17.35 2.34
N TRP A 15 -4.51 -16.38 2.90
CA TRP A 15 -4.46 -15.00 2.41
C TRP A 15 -3.07 -14.37 2.57
N GLN A 16 -2.40 -14.56 3.70
CA GLN A 16 -1.04 -14.05 3.92
C GLN A 16 -0.07 -14.62 2.89
N GLN A 17 -0.14 -15.92 2.63
CA GLN A 17 0.71 -16.60 1.65
C GLN A 17 0.48 -16.05 0.24
N THR A 18 -0.77 -15.80 -0.15
CA THR A 18 -1.06 -15.19 -1.46
C THR A 18 -0.51 -13.78 -1.59
N GLU A 19 -0.59 -12.98 -0.52
CA GLU A 19 -0.11 -11.60 -0.53
C GLU A 19 1.41 -11.48 -0.62
N PHE A 20 2.17 -12.50 -0.19
CA PHE A 20 3.63 -12.49 -0.32
C PHE A 20 4.10 -12.47 -1.78
N PHE A 21 3.33 -13.02 -2.72
CA PHE A 21 3.67 -13.07 -4.14
C PHE A 21 3.30 -11.78 -4.89
N ASN A 22 2.77 -10.76 -4.21
CA ASN A 22 2.48 -9.49 -4.83
C ASN A 22 3.79 -8.76 -5.23
N THR A 23 3.82 -8.16 -6.42
CA THR A 23 5.01 -7.54 -6.99
C THR A 23 4.75 -6.10 -7.40
N LEU A 24 5.77 -5.26 -7.25
CA LEU A 24 5.76 -3.91 -7.80
C LEU A 24 6.16 -3.92 -9.28
N ASP A 25 5.37 -3.26 -10.13
CA ASP A 25 5.79 -2.93 -11.49
C ASP A 25 6.60 -1.62 -11.53
N LEU A 26 7.86 -1.73 -11.96
CA LEU A 26 8.80 -0.62 -12.11
C LEU A 26 8.71 0.06 -13.49
N LYS A 27 7.65 -0.18 -14.27
CA LYS A 27 7.46 0.38 -15.62
C LYS A 27 7.75 1.89 -15.74
N LYS A 28 7.39 2.69 -14.73
CA LYS A 28 7.65 4.15 -14.69
C LYS A 28 9.15 4.51 -14.57
N LEU A 29 9.99 3.58 -14.13
CA LEU A 29 11.42 3.76 -13.95
C LEU A 29 12.25 3.13 -15.08
N LEU A 30 11.60 2.61 -16.12
CA LEU A 30 12.25 2.10 -17.33
C LEU A 30 12.51 3.26 -18.31
N PRO A 31 13.31 3.06 -19.39
CA PRO A 31 13.69 4.15 -20.31
C PRO A 31 12.53 4.91 -20.97
N GLU A 32 11.33 4.32 -21.02
CA GLU A 32 10.11 4.96 -21.55
C GLU A 32 9.32 5.73 -20.48
N GLY A 33 9.76 5.68 -19.23
CA GLY A 33 9.11 6.33 -18.10
C GLY A 33 9.67 7.74 -17.83
N ASP A 34 8.82 8.61 -17.26
CA ASP A 34 9.14 10.00 -16.90
C ASP A 34 9.21 10.18 -15.38
N ASP A 35 10.12 9.45 -14.73
CA ASP A 35 10.23 9.42 -13.26
C ASP A 35 11.68 9.54 -12.76
N GLY A 36 12.56 10.16 -13.56
CA GLY A 36 13.90 10.55 -13.10
C GLY A 36 14.86 9.39 -12.85
N ALA A 37 14.78 8.32 -13.65
CA ALA A 37 15.53 7.10 -13.40
C ALA A 37 16.61 6.84 -14.45
N LEU A 38 17.75 6.30 -14.00
CA LEU A 38 18.86 5.84 -14.82
C LEU A 38 18.98 4.32 -14.69
N GLN A 39 19.13 3.61 -15.81
CA GLN A 39 19.21 2.16 -15.83
C GLN A 39 20.61 1.71 -16.26
N PHE A 40 21.19 0.75 -15.53
CA PHE A 40 22.55 0.27 -15.76
C PHE A 40 22.56 -1.22 -16.04
N THR A 41 23.28 -1.62 -17.09
CA THR A 41 23.48 -3.05 -17.43
C THR A 41 24.64 -3.63 -16.64
N THR A 42 24.64 -4.96 -16.44
CA THR A 42 25.76 -5.67 -15.80
C THR A 42 27.10 -5.38 -16.50
N LYS A 43 27.11 -5.39 -17.84
CA LYS A 43 28.32 -5.14 -18.64
C LYS A 43 28.86 -3.72 -18.44
N GLU A 44 27.98 -2.72 -18.38
CA GLU A 44 28.38 -1.34 -18.14
C GLU A 44 29.01 -1.15 -16.76
N LEU A 45 28.40 -1.71 -15.72
CA LEU A 45 28.89 -1.65 -14.34
C LEU A 45 30.22 -2.37 -14.16
N GLN A 46 30.45 -3.47 -14.90
CA GLN A 46 31.73 -4.20 -14.85
C GLN A 46 32.84 -3.48 -15.61
N ASN A 47 32.54 -2.94 -16.79
CA ASN A 47 33.55 -2.35 -17.67
C ASN A 47 33.94 -0.92 -17.26
N ASN A 48 33.06 -0.20 -16.54
CA ASN A 48 33.30 1.18 -16.13
C ASN A 48 32.92 1.40 -14.65
N PRO A 49 33.87 1.27 -13.72
CA PRO A 49 33.63 1.51 -12.30
C PRO A 49 33.15 2.92 -11.94
N SER A 50 33.41 3.90 -12.80
CA SER A 50 33.00 5.31 -12.61
C SER A 50 31.67 5.64 -13.31
N CYS A 51 30.91 4.65 -13.77
CA CYS A 51 29.71 4.89 -14.59
C CYS A 51 28.51 5.47 -13.82
N LEU A 52 28.48 5.36 -12.49
CA LEU A 52 27.37 5.77 -11.63
C LEU A 52 27.22 7.30 -11.58
N PRO A 53 26.00 7.83 -11.39
CA PRO A 53 25.71 9.26 -11.63
C PRO A 53 26.39 10.23 -10.65
N TRP A 54 26.82 9.78 -9.47
CA TRP A 54 27.60 10.60 -8.54
C TRP A 54 29.11 10.64 -8.88
N PHE A 55 29.61 9.66 -9.64
CA PHE A 55 30.97 9.65 -10.20
C PHE A 55 31.02 10.32 -11.57
N ASN A 56 30.05 10.02 -12.43
CA ASN A 56 29.87 10.62 -13.75
C ASN A 56 28.55 11.41 -13.79
N ARG A 57 28.59 12.61 -13.25
CA ARG A 57 27.44 13.54 -13.21
C ARG A 57 26.94 13.94 -14.58
N ASP A 58 27.77 13.81 -15.61
CA ASP A 58 27.37 14.13 -16.97
C ASP A 58 26.23 13.21 -17.42
N LYS A 59 26.08 11.99 -16.88
CA LYS A 59 24.94 11.10 -17.20
C LYS A 59 23.59 11.53 -16.62
N ILE A 60 23.54 12.51 -15.72
CA ILE A 60 22.29 12.92 -15.06
C ILE A 60 21.24 13.42 -16.06
N HIS A 61 21.65 14.01 -17.20
CA HIS A 61 20.72 14.44 -18.25
C HIS A 61 19.88 13.29 -18.84
N LEU A 62 20.37 12.04 -18.74
CA LEU A 62 19.64 10.86 -19.23
C LEU A 62 18.43 10.51 -18.36
N ALA A 63 18.29 11.10 -17.17
CA ALA A 63 17.15 10.90 -16.29
C ALA A 63 15.91 11.72 -16.71
N GLY A 64 16.06 12.65 -17.66
CA GLY A 64 14.98 13.48 -18.20
C GLY A 64 15.28 14.98 -18.18
N ASP A 65 14.46 15.77 -18.88
CA ASP A 65 14.72 17.19 -19.16
C ASP A 65 14.88 18.08 -17.90
N LYS A 66 14.30 17.68 -16.77
CA LYS A 66 14.34 18.44 -15.52
C LYS A 66 15.60 18.17 -14.68
N TYR A 67 16.36 17.14 -15.04
CA TYR A 67 17.52 16.64 -14.31
C TYR A 67 18.82 17.18 -14.91
N HIS A 68 19.50 18.05 -14.16
CA HIS A 68 20.75 18.68 -14.56
C HIS A 68 21.92 18.29 -13.65
N PRO A 69 23.16 18.17 -14.19
CA PRO A 69 24.36 17.80 -13.44
C PRO A 69 24.78 18.77 -12.33
N ASP A 70 24.25 19.99 -12.29
CA ASP A 70 24.57 21.05 -11.33
C ASP A 70 23.69 21.01 -10.05
N LYS A 71 22.58 20.27 -10.07
CA LYS A 71 21.66 20.15 -8.93
C LYS A 71 22.07 19.05 -7.94
N ALA A 72 21.67 19.20 -6.67
CA ALA A 72 21.85 18.15 -5.68
C ALA A 72 20.74 17.10 -5.76
N TYR A 73 21.11 15.83 -5.62
CA TYR A 73 20.17 14.71 -5.62
C TYR A 73 20.47 13.76 -4.47
N SER A 74 19.43 13.24 -3.84
CA SER A 74 19.47 11.95 -3.17
C SER A 74 19.09 10.86 -4.19
N TYR A 75 19.45 9.62 -3.90
CA TYR A 75 19.27 8.51 -4.84
C TYR A 75 18.47 7.38 -4.21
N THR A 76 17.65 6.71 -5.01
CA THR A 76 17.01 5.45 -4.63
C THR A 76 17.49 4.37 -5.59
N LEU A 77 18.09 3.32 -5.05
CA LEU A 77 18.60 2.18 -5.80
C LEU A 77 17.56 1.06 -5.79
N TYR A 78 17.25 0.50 -6.95
CA TYR A 78 16.45 -0.71 -7.10
C TYR A 78 17.37 -1.87 -7.52
N LEU A 79 17.40 -2.92 -6.70
CA LEU A 79 18.41 -3.98 -6.73
C LEU A 79 17.78 -5.34 -6.98
N GLY A 80 18.52 -6.24 -7.62
CA GLY A 80 18.03 -7.59 -7.98
C GLY A 80 16.83 -7.48 -8.92
N LEU A 81 17.04 -6.85 -10.08
CA LEU A 81 15.98 -6.62 -11.06
C LEU A 81 15.70 -7.87 -11.88
N PHE A 82 14.44 -8.12 -12.20
CA PHE A 82 14.04 -9.26 -13.03
C PHE A 82 12.65 -9.06 -13.63
N ASN A 83 12.31 -9.85 -14.64
CA ASN A 83 10.99 -9.73 -15.27
C ASN A 83 9.93 -10.40 -14.38
N ARG A 84 8.77 -9.76 -14.26
CA ARG A 84 7.64 -10.31 -13.49
C ARG A 84 7.18 -11.67 -14.04
N SER A 85 7.33 -11.92 -15.33
CA SER A 85 7.00 -13.19 -15.98
C SER A 85 7.82 -14.37 -15.47
N GLU A 86 9.02 -14.13 -14.92
CA GLU A 86 9.87 -15.20 -14.39
C GLU A 86 9.22 -15.91 -13.19
N PHE A 87 8.36 -15.23 -12.41
CA PHE A 87 7.59 -15.88 -11.34
C PHE A 87 6.72 -17.02 -11.88
N ALA A 88 5.93 -16.71 -12.92
CA ALA A 88 5.03 -17.68 -13.54
C ALA A 88 5.83 -18.79 -14.23
N GLU A 89 6.92 -18.46 -14.93
CA GLU A 89 7.80 -19.44 -15.57
C GLU A 89 8.39 -20.43 -14.53
N GLN A 90 8.95 -19.93 -13.44
CA GLN A 90 9.57 -20.77 -12.39
C GLN A 90 8.55 -21.57 -11.59
N ALA A 91 7.43 -20.97 -11.22
CA ALA A 91 6.35 -21.67 -10.52
C ALA A 91 5.78 -22.81 -11.39
N ASN A 92 5.55 -22.56 -12.68
CA ASN A 92 5.09 -23.60 -13.61
C ASN A 92 6.11 -24.74 -13.74
N LEU A 93 7.41 -24.43 -13.82
CA LEU A 93 8.45 -25.45 -13.85
C LEU A 93 8.47 -26.30 -12.57
N TYR A 94 8.28 -25.68 -11.41
CA TYR A 94 8.19 -26.38 -10.13
C TYR A 94 6.99 -27.33 -10.10
N PHE A 95 5.78 -26.83 -10.40
CA PHE A 95 4.58 -27.65 -10.35
C PHE A 95 4.54 -28.73 -11.44
N LYS A 96 5.08 -28.49 -12.65
CA LYS A 96 5.22 -29.52 -13.69
C LYS A 96 6.18 -30.65 -13.29
N LYS A 97 7.22 -30.35 -12.50
CA LYS A 97 8.14 -31.37 -11.96
C LYS A 97 7.53 -32.16 -10.80
N SER A 98 6.76 -31.50 -9.93
CA SER A 98 6.18 -32.13 -8.73
C SER A 98 4.88 -32.88 -9.01
N ALA A 99 4.06 -32.44 -9.97
CA ALA A 99 2.85 -33.11 -10.38
C ALA A 99 3.11 -33.92 -11.65
N GLY A 100 3.47 -35.19 -11.51
CA GLY A 100 3.59 -36.10 -12.66
C GLY A 100 2.36 -36.00 -13.57
N HIS A 101 2.56 -35.52 -14.80
CA HIS A 101 1.61 -35.44 -15.93
C HIS A 101 0.20 -34.83 -15.74
N TYR A 102 -0.26 -34.44 -14.55
CA TYR A 102 -1.64 -33.96 -14.34
C TYR A 102 -1.90 -32.47 -14.64
N LEU A 103 -0.87 -31.69 -14.97
CA LEU A 103 -1.00 -30.25 -15.27
C LEU A 103 -0.56 -29.89 -16.71
N ALA A 104 -0.58 -30.85 -17.64
CA ALA A 104 -0.13 -30.62 -19.02
C ALA A 104 -1.11 -29.78 -19.87
N ASP A 105 -2.36 -29.61 -19.45
CA ASP A 105 -3.41 -28.91 -20.23
C ASP A 105 -3.60 -27.42 -19.89
N SER A 106 -2.79 -26.84 -18.97
CA SER A 106 -2.97 -25.44 -18.57
C SER A 106 -2.39 -24.41 -19.55
N ASP A 107 -1.52 -24.81 -20.48
CA ASP A 107 -0.89 -23.88 -21.44
C ASP A 107 -1.88 -23.35 -22.50
N ASN A 108 -3.07 -23.97 -22.64
CA ASN A 108 -4.14 -23.55 -23.56
C ASN A 108 -5.33 -22.83 -22.90
N ASN A 109 -5.22 -22.44 -21.63
CA ASN A 109 -6.32 -21.76 -20.97
C ASN A 109 -6.25 -20.26 -21.29
N GLU A 110 -6.85 -19.84 -22.41
CA GLU A 110 -6.92 -18.45 -22.86
C GLU A 110 -7.34 -17.49 -21.73
N ASP A 111 -8.23 -17.94 -20.84
CA ASP A 111 -8.65 -17.22 -19.64
C ASP A 111 -7.49 -16.89 -18.68
N TRP A 112 -6.55 -17.81 -18.48
CA TRP A 112 -5.36 -17.55 -17.66
C TRP A 112 -4.44 -16.55 -18.33
N ASN A 113 -4.18 -16.71 -19.63
CA ASN A 113 -3.34 -15.79 -20.40
C ASN A 113 -3.93 -14.37 -20.45
N GLN A 114 -5.26 -14.23 -20.49
CA GLN A 114 -5.96 -12.93 -20.45
C GLN A 114 -5.93 -12.27 -19.06
N ARG A 115 -5.89 -13.06 -17.97
CA ARG A 115 -5.86 -12.54 -16.60
C ARG A 115 -4.45 -12.30 -16.06
N ARG A 116 -3.43 -12.81 -16.74
CA ARG A 116 -2.04 -12.74 -16.31
C ARG A 116 -1.51 -11.31 -16.44
N ASP A 117 -1.26 -10.67 -15.31
CA ASP A 117 -0.54 -9.40 -15.22
C ASP A 117 0.89 -9.65 -14.75
N ASP A 118 1.72 -10.22 -15.63
CA ASP A 118 3.12 -10.54 -15.36
C ASP A 118 4.09 -9.80 -16.29
N GLN A 119 3.59 -8.77 -17.00
CA GLN A 119 4.41 -7.91 -17.83
C GLN A 119 5.16 -6.90 -16.96
N GLY A 120 6.35 -6.51 -17.41
CA GLY A 120 7.17 -5.50 -16.74
C GLY A 120 8.30 -6.08 -15.87
N VAL A 121 8.92 -5.20 -15.10
CA VAL A 121 10.13 -5.47 -14.33
C VAL A 121 9.85 -5.14 -12.87
N THR A 122 10.37 -5.97 -11.97
CA THR A 122 10.35 -5.75 -10.52
C THR A 122 11.76 -5.83 -9.94
N CYS A 123 11.92 -5.61 -8.64
CA CYS A 123 13.18 -5.68 -7.91
C CYS A 123 13.05 -6.52 -6.63
N CYS A 124 14.17 -7.06 -6.16
CA CYS A 124 14.25 -7.73 -4.87
C CYS A 124 14.31 -6.76 -3.69
N ALA A 125 14.99 -5.62 -3.86
CA ALA A 125 15.21 -4.67 -2.78
C ALA A 125 15.32 -3.24 -3.28
N LYS A 126 15.05 -2.30 -2.38
CA LYS A 126 15.22 -0.87 -2.57
C LYS A 126 16.00 -0.29 -1.40
N ILE A 127 16.94 0.60 -1.68
CA ILE A 127 17.73 1.29 -0.64
C ILE A 127 18.08 2.70 -1.09
N LYS A 128 18.10 3.66 -0.16
CA LYS A 128 18.41 5.06 -0.46
C LYS A 128 19.89 5.36 -0.24
N LEU A 129 20.38 6.33 -1.02
CA LEU A 129 21.63 7.04 -0.79
C LEU A 129 21.36 8.51 -0.49
N ASN A 130 22.17 9.11 0.38
CA ASN A 130 22.13 10.55 0.61
C ASN A 130 22.78 11.34 -0.56
N CYS A 131 22.90 12.66 -0.41
CA CYS A 131 23.50 13.53 -1.42
C CYS A 131 25.00 13.33 -1.65
N ASN A 132 25.70 12.64 -0.75
CA ASN A 132 27.09 12.21 -0.91
C ASN A 132 27.20 10.79 -1.50
N ALA A 133 26.08 10.21 -1.94
CA ALA A 133 25.97 8.84 -2.40
C ALA A 133 26.39 7.79 -1.35
N GLU A 134 26.18 8.08 -0.06
CA GLU A 134 26.42 7.14 1.04
C GLU A 134 25.15 6.33 1.34
N LEU A 135 25.31 5.03 1.56
CA LEU A 135 24.21 4.12 1.89
C LEU A 135 23.47 4.54 3.16
N GLN A 136 22.14 4.61 3.08
CA GLN A 136 21.26 4.79 4.22
C GLN A 136 20.69 3.42 4.60
N LEU A 137 21.39 2.68 5.46
CA LEU A 137 21.07 1.27 5.75
C LEU A 137 19.66 1.08 6.34
N ASP A 138 19.20 2.03 7.14
CA ASP A 138 17.85 2.02 7.72
C ASP A 138 16.73 2.25 6.69
N SER A 139 17.07 2.62 5.46
CA SER A 139 16.12 2.80 4.37
C SER A 139 15.92 1.55 3.50
N LEU A 140 16.49 0.41 3.91
CA LEU A 140 16.35 -0.85 3.21
C LEU A 140 14.88 -1.31 3.24
N GLU A 141 14.32 -1.51 2.05
CA GLU A 141 13.03 -2.16 1.83
C GLU A 141 13.28 -3.44 1.02
N MET A 142 12.71 -4.56 1.46
CA MET A 142 12.87 -5.87 0.81
C MET A 142 11.53 -6.36 0.28
N SER A 143 11.51 -6.90 -0.94
CA SER A 143 10.31 -7.50 -1.52
C SER A 143 10.06 -8.91 -0.97
N THR A 144 8.82 -9.21 -0.58
CA THR A 144 8.41 -10.55 -0.13
C THR A 144 8.35 -11.56 -1.27
N ALA A 145 8.08 -11.12 -2.50
CA ALA A 145 7.80 -12.04 -3.60
C ALA A 145 9.01 -12.90 -4.01
N PRO A 146 10.23 -12.36 -4.25
CA PRO A 146 11.39 -13.17 -4.57
C PRO A 146 11.73 -14.17 -3.46
N TRP A 147 11.63 -13.75 -2.20
CA TRP A 147 11.82 -14.61 -1.04
C TRP A 147 10.79 -15.75 -1.00
N ALA A 148 9.52 -15.42 -1.21
CA ALA A 148 8.45 -16.41 -1.24
C ALA A 148 8.60 -17.40 -2.39
N LEU A 149 9.06 -16.94 -3.56
CA LEU A 149 9.40 -17.79 -4.69
C LEU A 149 10.56 -18.73 -4.34
N GLY A 150 11.64 -18.24 -3.72
CA GLY A 150 12.74 -19.11 -3.30
C GLY A 150 12.31 -20.19 -2.30
N LYS A 151 11.45 -19.85 -1.34
CA LYS A 151 10.84 -20.82 -0.42
C LYS A 151 9.99 -21.85 -1.17
N LEU A 152 9.15 -21.41 -2.12
CA LEU A 152 8.37 -22.29 -2.98
C LEU A 152 9.27 -23.27 -3.75
N LEU A 153 10.33 -22.78 -4.40
CA LEU A 153 11.25 -23.60 -5.19
C LEU A 153 12.00 -24.64 -4.34
N LYS A 154 12.16 -24.38 -3.04
CA LYS A 154 12.74 -25.32 -2.05
C LYS A 154 11.69 -26.27 -1.43
N GLY A 155 10.42 -26.17 -1.83
CA GLY A 155 9.32 -26.95 -1.25
C GLY A 155 8.92 -26.54 0.17
N GLN A 156 9.19 -25.28 0.54
CA GLN A 156 8.98 -24.72 1.89
C GLN A 156 7.79 -23.75 1.93
N ILE A 157 6.74 -23.99 1.13
CA ILE A 157 5.59 -23.06 1.05
C ILE A 157 4.85 -22.90 2.39
N ASP A 158 4.82 -23.95 3.22
CA ASP A 158 4.20 -23.92 4.54
C ASP A 158 4.97 -23.03 5.55
N GLN A 159 6.20 -22.63 5.22
CA GLN A 159 7.03 -21.72 6.02
C GLN A 159 6.87 -20.26 5.60
N LEU A 160 5.96 -19.96 4.67
CA LEU A 160 5.65 -18.58 4.30
C LEU A 160 4.84 -17.91 5.41
N ASN A 161 5.53 -17.20 6.29
CA ASN A 161 4.94 -16.33 7.30
C ASN A 161 5.80 -15.07 7.50
N LYS A 162 5.20 -14.05 8.11
CA LYS A 162 5.81 -12.73 8.24
C LYS A 162 6.97 -12.70 9.23
N ASP A 163 6.89 -13.49 10.30
CA ASP A 163 7.94 -13.55 11.33
C ASP A 163 9.24 -14.10 10.72
N ASP A 164 9.17 -15.20 9.96
CA ASP A 164 10.33 -15.78 9.26
C ASP A 164 10.91 -14.82 8.19
N PHE A 165 10.06 -14.10 7.46
CA PHE A 165 10.51 -13.07 6.52
C PHE A 165 11.29 -11.96 7.24
N ASP A 166 10.77 -11.45 8.36
CA ASP A 166 11.40 -10.37 9.13
C ASP A 166 12.74 -10.81 9.73
N ASP A 167 12.82 -12.04 10.24
CA ASP A 167 14.06 -12.61 10.78
C ASP A 167 15.14 -12.80 9.69
N GLU A 168 14.75 -13.24 8.48
CA GLU A 168 15.66 -13.35 7.35
C GLU A 168 16.10 -11.97 6.81
N VAL A 169 15.20 -10.97 6.80
CA VAL A 169 15.55 -9.57 6.45
C VAL A 169 16.50 -8.97 7.49
N LYS A 170 16.31 -9.26 8.78
CA LYS A 170 17.23 -8.83 9.83
C LYS A 170 18.62 -9.45 9.63
N THR A 171 18.69 -10.75 9.35
CA THR A 171 19.95 -11.43 9.05
C THR A 171 20.63 -10.83 7.82
N PHE A 172 19.87 -10.57 6.75
CA PHE A 172 20.38 -9.87 5.57
C PHE A 172 20.94 -8.49 5.91
N THR A 173 20.25 -7.73 6.76
CA THR A 173 20.66 -6.39 7.17
C THR A 173 21.98 -6.44 7.95
N GLU A 174 22.16 -7.41 8.84
CA GLU A 174 23.43 -7.62 9.56
C GLU A 174 24.60 -7.93 8.62
N GLU A 175 24.40 -8.73 7.58
CA GLU A 175 25.42 -8.99 6.54
C GLU A 175 25.67 -7.74 5.66
N LEU A 176 24.63 -6.98 5.33
CA LEU A 176 24.76 -5.72 4.59
C LEU A 176 25.60 -4.70 5.38
N HIS A 177 25.41 -4.61 6.70
CA HIS A 177 26.25 -3.77 7.56
C HIS A 177 27.73 -4.18 7.49
N LYS A 178 28.05 -5.48 7.39
CA LYS A 178 29.43 -5.93 7.23
C LYS A 178 30.01 -5.50 5.88
N ILE A 179 29.26 -5.64 4.80
CA ILE A 179 29.67 -5.18 3.46
C ILE A 179 29.99 -3.68 3.48
N ASP A 180 29.09 -2.86 4.03
CA ASP A 180 29.28 -1.40 4.13
C ASP A 180 30.46 -1.03 5.05
N ALA A 181 30.61 -1.69 6.21
CA ALA A 181 31.75 -1.46 7.11
C ALA A 181 33.10 -1.81 6.46
N SER A 182 33.17 -2.94 5.75
CA SER A 182 34.35 -3.35 4.99
C SER A 182 34.68 -2.36 3.87
N ALA A 183 33.66 -1.86 3.17
CA ALA A 183 33.85 -0.83 2.14
C ALA A 183 34.36 0.48 2.73
N ARG A 184 33.82 0.93 3.87
CA ARG A 184 34.28 2.14 4.58
C ARG A 184 35.72 2.02 5.05
N HIS A 185 36.13 0.84 5.55
CA HIS A 185 37.51 0.58 5.94
C HIS A 185 38.43 0.79 4.74
N LEU A 186 38.18 0.11 3.61
CA LEU A 186 39.02 0.24 2.42
C LEU A 186 39.03 1.67 1.88
N LYS A 187 37.89 2.38 1.88
CA LYS A 187 37.84 3.78 1.46
C LYS A 187 38.71 4.68 2.34
N LYS A 188 38.74 4.42 3.66
CA LYS A 188 39.57 5.15 4.61
C LYS A 188 41.06 4.89 4.39
N GLU A 189 41.46 3.63 4.16
CA GLU A 189 42.84 3.27 3.81
C GLU A 189 43.27 3.86 2.47
N ALA A 190 42.35 3.89 1.49
CA ALA A 190 42.55 4.51 0.18
C ALA A 190 42.57 6.05 0.22
N GLN A 191 42.23 6.67 1.35
CA GLN A 191 42.02 8.11 1.50
C GLN A 191 41.08 8.70 0.43
N THR A 192 40.00 7.98 0.13
CA THR A 192 39.03 8.34 -0.92
C THR A 192 37.68 8.75 -0.33
N ASN A 193 36.75 9.17 -1.20
CA ASN A 193 35.40 9.51 -0.79
C ASN A 193 34.60 8.27 -0.33
N THR A 194 33.55 8.49 0.44
CA THR A 194 32.69 7.46 1.05
C THR A 194 31.59 6.93 0.13
N ALA A 195 31.47 7.47 -1.10
CA ALA A 195 30.37 7.16 -2.00
C ALA A 195 30.28 5.67 -2.38
N PHE A 196 29.06 5.19 -2.56
CA PHE A 196 28.75 3.83 -2.96
C PHE A 196 29.37 3.49 -4.33
N THR A 197 29.95 2.30 -4.45
CA THR A 197 30.61 1.84 -5.68
C THR A 197 29.93 0.61 -6.28
N ASN A 198 30.30 0.29 -7.52
CA ASN A 198 29.88 -0.95 -8.17
C ASN A 198 30.41 -2.21 -7.45
N PHE A 199 31.50 -2.13 -6.69
CA PHE A 199 32.03 -3.26 -5.93
C PHE A 199 31.10 -3.66 -4.78
N GLU A 200 30.62 -2.68 -4.02
CA GLU A 200 29.60 -2.90 -3.00
C GLU A 200 28.31 -3.44 -3.63
N LEU A 201 27.88 -2.84 -4.75
CA LEU A 201 26.70 -3.30 -5.49
C LEU A 201 26.77 -4.79 -5.83
N PHE A 202 27.89 -5.28 -6.38
CA PHE A 202 27.99 -6.69 -6.76
C PHE A 202 28.00 -7.64 -5.56
N GLU A 203 28.59 -7.27 -4.43
CA GLU A 203 28.49 -8.08 -3.21
C GLU A 203 27.05 -8.08 -2.66
N ILE A 204 26.35 -6.94 -2.69
CA ILE A 204 24.95 -6.85 -2.30
C ILE A 204 24.05 -7.69 -3.22
N LEU A 205 24.29 -7.68 -4.53
CA LEU A 205 23.52 -8.49 -5.49
C LEU A 205 23.75 -10.00 -5.27
N LYS A 206 24.97 -10.43 -4.92
CA LYS A 206 25.25 -11.82 -4.52
C LYS A 206 24.51 -12.20 -3.24
N LEU A 207 24.57 -11.33 -2.22
CA LEU A 207 23.85 -11.53 -0.97
C LEU A 207 22.33 -11.61 -1.22
N LEU A 208 21.78 -10.74 -2.06
CA LEU A 208 20.36 -10.73 -2.45
C LEU A 208 19.94 -12.02 -3.15
N SER A 209 20.75 -12.52 -4.09
CA SER A 209 20.44 -13.79 -4.78
C SER A 209 20.44 -14.97 -3.80
N SER A 210 21.40 -15.02 -2.88
CA SER A 210 21.44 -16.04 -1.83
C SER A 210 20.24 -15.96 -0.89
N TRP A 211 19.87 -14.74 -0.45
CA TRP A 211 18.73 -14.50 0.43
C TRP A 211 17.40 -14.84 -0.25
N ALA A 212 17.19 -14.38 -1.48
CA ALA A 212 15.97 -14.66 -2.23
C ALA A 212 15.82 -16.15 -2.56
N GLY A 213 16.92 -16.92 -2.62
CA GLY A 213 16.88 -18.33 -2.98
C GLY A 213 16.47 -18.57 -4.44
N PHE A 214 16.61 -17.54 -5.28
CA PHE A 214 16.29 -17.52 -6.69
C PHE A 214 17.32 -16.64 -7.43
N GLU A 215 17.69 -17.03 -8.64
CA GLU A 215 18.55 -16.27 -9.53
C GLU A 215 17.79 -15.95 -10.82
N PRO A 216 17.57 -14.66 -11.14
CA PRO A 216 16.96 -14.24 -12.39
C PRO A 216 17.70 -14.76 -13.63
N GLN A 217 16.96 -15.33 -14.58
CA GLN A 217 17.53 -15.85 -15.83
C GLN A 217 17.60 -14.80 -16.94
N LYS A 218 16.70 -13.81 -16.94
CA LYS A 218 16.54 -12.83 -18.02
C LYS A 218 16.61 -11.40 -17.48
N THR A 219 17.80 -10.92 -17.12
CA THR A 219 17.96 -9.54 -16.61
C THR A 219 18.53 -8.61 -17.67
N ARG A 220 17.77 -7.58 -18.05
CA ARG A 220 18.26 -6.52 -18.93
C ARG A 220 19.14 -5.52 -18.18
N PHE A 221 18.74 -5.17 -16.96
CA PHE A 221 19.40 -4.20 -16.11
C PHE A 221 19.78 -4.85 -14.79
N ALA A 222 20.91 -4.44 -14.23
CA ALA A 222 21.35 -4.89 -12.91
C ALA A 222 21.00 -3.89 -11.80
N LEU A 223 20.84 -2.61 -12.17
CA LEU A 223 20.56 -1.52 -11.25
C LEU A 223 19.68 -0.47 -11.95
N ILE A 224 18.69 0.04 -11.23
CA ILE A 224 17.99 1.28 -11.56
C ILE A 224 18.28 2.29 -10.44
N VAL A 225 18.61 3.52 -10.82
CA VAL A 225 18.88 4.64 -9.91
C VAL A 225 17.86 5.73 -10.17
N GLN A 226 16.93 5.94 -9.24
CA GLN A 226 15.99 7.06 -9.29
C GLN A 226 16.59 8.28 -8.57
N LEU A 227 16.49 9.44 -9.20
CA LEU A 227 17.01 10.72 -8.69
C LEU A 227 15.88 11.51 -8.01
N LYS A 228 16.11 11.93 -6.77
CA LYS A 228 15.21 12.83 -6.04
C LYS A 228 15.87 14.19 -5.85
N THR A 229 15.20 15.26 -6.27
CA THR A 229 15.75 16.62 -6.22
C THR A 229 15.68 17.15 -4.79
N GLU A 230 16.81 17.56 -4.23
CA GLU A 230 16.87 18.14 -2.89
C GLU A 230 16.75 19.67 -2.95
N SER A 231 15.71 20.23 -2.32
CA SER A 231 15.45 21.68 -2.32
C SER A 231 16.21 22.45 -1.23
N LYS A 232 16.78 21.74 -0.25
CA LYS A 232 17.51 22.31 0.90
C LYS A 232 18.76 21.47 1.20
N GLY A 233 19.86 21.80 0.56
CA GLY A 233 21.17 21.18 0.83
C GLY A 233 22.30 22.02 0.22
N PRO A 234 23.55 21.87 0.68
CA PRO A 234 24.67 22.60 0.08
C PRO A 234 24.77 22.27 -1.41
N TYR A 235 24.88 23.33 -2.23
CA TYR A 235 25.18 23.31 -3.66
C TYR A 235 26.43 22.44 -3.97
N PRO A 236 26.56 21.94 -5.21
CA PRO A 236 26.86 20.55 -5.55
C PRO A 236 27.96 19.90 -4.69
N ALA A 237 27.70 18.69 -4.21
CA ALA A 237 28.78 17.77 -3.91
C ALA A 237 29.66 17.68 -5.16
N LYS A 238 30.92 18.13 -5.04
CA LYS A 238 31.94 18.08 -6.10
C LYS A 238 31.90 16.70 -6.75
N LYS A 239 32.24 16.57 -8.05
CA LYS A 239 32.49 15.25 -8.67
C LYS A 239 33.27 14.42 -7.66
N LEU A 240 32.79 13.22 -7.34
CA LEU A 240 33.40 12.33 -6.36
C LEU A 240 34.33 11.39 -7.12
N PRO A 241 35.56 11.78 -7.50
CA PRO A 241 36.36 10.96 -8.40
C PRO A 241 36.65 9.59 -7.77
N LEU A 242 36.42 8.54 -8.54
CA LEU A 242 36.88 7.20 -8.22
C LEU A 242 38.24 7.03 -8.90
N THR A 243 39.33 7.07 -8.12
CA THR A 243 40.69 7.00 -8.66
C THR A 243 41.06 5.58 -9.08
N ASP A 244 41.97 5.43 -10.05
CA ASP A 244 42.48 4.11 -10.47
C ASP A 244 43.12 3.33 -9.30
N HIS A 245 43.74 4.04 -8.36
CA HIS A 245 44.28 3.45 -7.13
C HIS A 245 43.16 2.84 -6.27
N THR A 246 42.05 3.57 -6.06
CA THR A 246 40.87 3.06 -5.37
C THR A 246 40.31 1.82 -6.09
N VAL A 247 40.15 1.89 -7.42
CA VAL A 247 39.65 0.75 -8.21
C VAL A 247 40.56 -0.47 -8.05
N ALA A 248 41.89 -0.29 -8.04
CA ALA A 248 42.84 -1.39 -7.85
C ALA A 248 42.72 -2.06 -6.47
N GLN A 249 42.58 -1.28 -5.40
CA GLN A 249 42.39 -1.81 -4.04
C GLN A 249 41.06 -2.58 -3.89
N PHE A 250 40.01 -2.14 -4.60
CA PHE A 250 38.70 -2.77 -4.56
C PHE A 250 38.57 -4.03 -5.42
N LYS A 251 39.53 -4.36 -6.30
CA LYS A 251 39.49 -5.62 -7.08
C LYS A 251 39.44 -6.88 -6.21
N GLY A 252 40.00 -6.83 -5.00
CA GLY A 252 39.95 -7.91 -3.99
C GLY A 252 38.78 -7.80 -3.00
N PHE A 253 37.80 -6.91 -3.23
CA PHE A 253 36.77 -6.60 -2.24
C PHE A 253 35.96 -7.82 -1.78
N SER A 254 35.57 -8.70 -2.69
CA SER A 254 34.81 -9.92 -2.34
C SER A 254 35.59 -10.86 -1.42
N GLU A 255 36.91 -10.97 -1.60
CA GLU A 255 37.77 -11.78 -0.72
C GLU A 255 38.00 -11.08 0.62
N PHE A 256 38.15 -9.75 0.61
CA PHE A 256 38.24 -8.94 1.83
C PHE A 256 37.00 -9.11 2.71
N VAL A 257 35.78 -8.97 2.14
CA VAL A 257 34.50 -9.14 2.86
C VAL A 257 34.40 -10.54 3.50
N LYS A 258 34.81 -11.59 2.79
CA LYS A 258 34.80 -12.96 3.33
C LYS A 258 35.76 -13.17 4.50
N ASN A 259 36.91 -12.48 4.48
CA ASN A 259 37.98 -12.66 5.47
C ASN A 259 37.88 -11.67 6.65
N THR A 260 37.02 -10.65 6.58
CA THR A 260 36.89 -9.65 7.64
C THR A 260 35.83 -10.02 8.67
N HIS A 261 36.24 -10.10 9.93
CA HIS A 261 35.33 -10.15 11.09
C HIS A 261 35.13 -8.75 11.69
N ILE A 262 34.72 -7.78 10.86
CA ILE A 262 34.40 -6.43 11.35
C ILE A 262 33.04 -6.49 12.06
N LYS A 263 33.01 -6.10 13.34
CA LYS A 263 31.75 -5.93 14.08
C LYS A 263 31.05 -4.66 13.60
N ALA A 264 29.77 -4.75 13.29
CA ALA A 264 28.95 -3.60 12.95
C ALA A 264 28.89 -2.62 14.13
N ASP A 265 29.27 -1.36 13.91
CA ASP A 265 29.07 -0.29 14.89
C ASP A 265 27.57 0.03 14.99
N LYS A 266 26.97 -0.31 16.12
CA LYS A 266 25.58 0.06 16.47
C LYS A 266 25.55 1.49 16.98
N SER A 267 25.67 2.47 16.09
CA SER A 267 25.49 3.87 16.48
C SER A 267 24.87 4.68 15.35
N ALA A 268 23.54 4.79 15.36
CA ALA A 268 22.78 6.02 15.13
C ALA A 268 21.30 5.65 14.91
N GLU A 269 20.54 5.41 15.99
CA GLU A 269 19.08 5.51 15.91
C GLU A 269 18.74 6.99 15.63
N THR A 270 18.43 7.29 14.37
CA THR A 270 17.99 8.64 13.97
C THR A 270 16.49 8.59 13.75
N GLU A 271 15.77 9.48 14.42
CA GLU A 271 14.31 9.59 14.32
C GLU A 271 13.87 9.75 12.86
N VAL A 272 13.00 8.84 12.43
CA VAL A 272 12.39 8.83 11.10
C VAL A 272 11.53 10.07 10.95
N THR A 273 12.03 11.06 10.21
CA THR A 273 11.19 12.17 9.76
C THR A 273 10.37 11.69 8.57
N ALA A 274 9.08 11.46 8.81
CA ALA A 274 8.10 11.17 7.78
C ALA A 274 7.93 12.41 6.88
N GLY A 275 8.62 12.39 5.75
CA GLY A 275 8.47 13.38 4.70
C GLY A 275 9.03 12.85 3.39
N ASP A 276 8.19 12.17 2.60
CA ASP A 276 7.81 12.66 1.28
C ASP A 276 6.72 11.78 0.66
N ASN A 277 5.84 12.40 -0.13
CA ASN A 277 4.72 11.75 -0.83
C ASN A 277 5.18 11.04 -2.12
N ASP A 278 5.84 9.88 -2.03
CA ASP A 278 6.17 9.07 -3.22
C ASP A 278 5.82 7.57 -3.08
N ILE A 279 5.14 7.07 -4.12
CA ILE A 279 4.59 5.72 -4.39
C ILE A 279 5.72 4.68 -4.61
N PRO A 280 5.56 3.34 -4.40
CA PRO A 280 4.72 2.56 -3.48
C PRO A 280 5.57 1.66 -2.54
N ILE A 281 4.89 1.03 -1.57
CA ILE A 281 5.42 -0.04 -0.72
C ILE A 281 5.83 -1.22 -1.63
N LEU A 282 7.04 -1.77 -1.48
CA LEU A 282 7.50 -2.94 -2.29
C LEU A 282 6.64 -4.19 -2.11
N ASN A 283 5.90 -4.24 -1.00
CA ASN A 283 5.11 -5.38 -0.55
C ASN A 283 3.63 -5.06 -0.55
N SER A 284 2.80 -6.10 -0.44
CA SER A 284 1.37 -5.94 -0.25
C SER A 284 1.06 -5.13 1.01
N PHE A 285 0.09 -4.21 0.86
CA PHE A 285 -0.46 -3.40 1.94
C PHE A 285 -1.12 -4.24 3.05
N PHE A 286 -1.54 -5.47 2.75
CA PHE A 286 -2.37 -6.27 3.66
C PHE A 286 -1.58 -7.21 4.58
N ILE A 287 -0.29 -7.48 4.29
CA ILE A 287 0.49 -8.51 5.01
C ILE A 287 0.54 -8.24 6.51
N ASP A 288 0.83 -7.00 6.92
CA ASP A 288 0.97 -6.65 8.34
C ASP A 288 -0.37 -6.71 9.08
N ASP A 289 -1.47 -6.34 8.40
CA ASP A 289 -2.80 -6.41 8.98
C ASP A 289 -3.32 -7.85 9.11
N ILE A 290 -3.04 -8.71 8.14
CA ILE A 290 -3.31 -10.15 8.23
C ILE A 290 -2.48 -10.75 9.36
N THR A 291 -1.19 -10.40 9.47
CA THR A 291 -0.31 -10.84 10.56
C THR A 291 -0.88 -10.44 11.92
N ARG A 292 -1.35 -9.20 12.04
CA ARG A 292 -2.02 -8.70 13.25
C ARG A 292 -3.26 -9.52 13.61
N ALA A 293 -4.10 -9.83 12.63
CA ALA A 293 -5.28 -10.68 12.81
C ALA A 293 -4.91 -12.09 13.28
N ILE A 294 -3.89 -12.70 12.69
CA ILE A 294 -3.32 -14.00 13.10
C ILE A 294 -2.85 -13.92 14.57
N CYS A 295 -2.10 -12.88 14.94
CA CYS A 295 -1.63 -12.70 16.31
C CYS A 295 -2.77 -12.52 17.32
N LEU A 296 -3.83 -11.77 16.97
CA LEU A 296 -5.00 -11.59 17.83
C LEU A 296 -5.69 -12.92 18.10
N ILE A 297 -5.83 -13.76 17.07
CA ILE A 297 -6.41 -15.11 17.21
C ILE A 297 -5.50 -16.00 18.04
N LYS A 298 -4.20 -16.08 17.73
CA LYS A 298 -3.23 -16.89 18.49
C LYS A 298 -3.24 -16.55 19.98
N LYS A 299 -3.34 -15.25 20.32
CA LYS A 299 -3.35 -14.73 21.70
C LYS A 299 -4.74 -14.70 22.36
N ASP A 300 -5.78 -15.22 21.72
CA ASP A 300 -7.17 -15.22 22.22
C ASP A 300 -7.71 -13.81 22.57
N LYS A 301 -7.31 -12.82 21.77
CA LYS A 301 -7.69 -11.41 21.90
C LYS A 301 -8.63 -10.91 20.80
N LEU A 302 -9.05 -11.78 19.88
CA LEU A 302 -10.02 -11.41 18.85
C LEU A 302 -11.41 -11.22 19.47
N ASP A 303 -12.02 -10.06 19.22
CA ASP A 303 -13.42 -9.83 19.57
C ASP A 303 -14.33 -10.71 18.71
N LEU A 304 -15.01 -11.66 19.35
CA LEU A 304 -15.92 -12.60 18.69
C LEU A 304 -17.17 -11.93 18.13
N THR A 305 -17.48 -10.69 18.52
CA THR A 305 -18.59 -9.91 17.97
C THR A 305 -18.21 -9.11 16.71
N SER A 306 -16.91 -9.03 16.40
CA SER A 306 -16.37 -8.23 15.30
C SER A 306 -16.78 -8.73 13.90
N PRO A 307 -16.72 -7.87 12.86
CA PRO A 307 -16.94 -8.30 11.48
C PRO A 307 -15.93 -9.36 11.01
N LEU A 308 -14.69 -9.30 11.50
CA LEU A 308 -13.63 -10.25 11.15
C LEU A 308 -13.93 -11.66 11.67
N SER A 309 -14.38 -11.80 12.93
CA SER A 309 -14.75 -13.12 13.46
C SER A 309 -15.90 -13.74 12.67
N LYS A 310 -16.88 -12.92 12.25
CA LYS A 310 -18.01 -13.34 11.41
C LYS A 310 -17.55 -13.81 10.03
N PHE A 311 -16.62 -13.08 9.41
CA PHE A 311 -16.01 -13.47 8.14
C PHE A 311 -15.30 -14.83 8.22
N LEU A 312 -14.57 -15.08 9.31
CA LEU A 312 -13.77 -16.29 9.51
C LEU A 312 -14.57 -17.51 10.04
N THR A 313 -15.91 -17.45 10.08
CA THR A 313 -16.74 -18.53 10.63
C THR A 313 -17.02 -19.61 9.57
N VAL A 314 -16.77 -20.89 9.90
CA VAL A 314 -16.89 -22.07 9.01
C VAL A 314 -18.28 -22.27 8.39
N ASN A 315 -19.34 -21.95 9.14
CA ASN A 315 -20.72 -22.21 8.75
C ASN A 315 -21.58 -20.95 8.93
N PRO A 316 -21.45 -19.94 8.04
CA PRO A 316 -22.40 -18.85 8.05
C PRO A 316 -23.79 -19.43 7.78
N ARG A 317 -24.80 -19.02 8.56
CA ARG A 317 -26.19 -19.32 8.20
C ARG A 317 -26.49 -18.56 6.93
N TYR A 318 -26.45 -19.26 5.79
CA TYR A 318 -26.87 -18.67 4.53
C TYR A 318 -28.35 -18.32 4.60
N ASN A 319 -28.68 -17.10 4.22
CA ASN A 319 -30.07 -16.77 3.92
C ASN A 319 -30.51 -17.60 2.69
N ALA A 320 -31.82 -17.73 2.50
CA ALA A 320 -32.37 -18.37 1.30
C ALA A 320 -31.71 -17.78 0.04
N ASP A 321 -31.33 -18.66 -0.89
CA ASP A 321 -30.87 -18.26 -2.21
C ASP A 321 -31.97 -17.41 -2.86
N LEU A 322 -31.61 -16.17 -3.21
CA LEU A 322 -32.57 -15.17 -3.72
C LEU A 322 -33.15 -15.56 -5.08
N LEU A 323 -32.58 -16.57 -5.75
CA LEU A 323 -33.06 -17.11 -7.02
C LEU A 323 -34.12 -18.22 -6.86
N THR A 324 -34.39 -18.69 -5.63
CA THR A 324 -35.43 -19.70 -5.37
C THR A 324 -36.78 -19.08 -5.05
N LYS A 325 -37.84 -19.90 -4.94
CA LYS A 325 -39.18 -19.43 -4.54
C LYS A 325 -39.21 -18.86 -3.12
N GLU A 326 -38.42 -19.45 -2.23
CA GLU A 326 -38.20 -18.96 -0.87
C GLU A 326 -37.49 -17.59 -0.92
N GLY A 327 -36.48 -17.47 -1.80
CA GLY A 327 -35.79 -16.21 -2.12
C GLY A 327 -36.73 -15.11 -2.63
N GLU A 328 -37.61 -15.42 -3.58
CA GLU A 328 -38.59 -14.47 -4.11
C GLU A 328 -39.52 -13.94 -3.00
N SER A 329 -39.98 -14.83 -2.12
CA SER A 329 -40.81 -14.46 -0.97
C SER A 329 -40.05 -13.54 -0.01
N LEU A 330 -38.76 -13.81 0.22
CA LEU A 330 -37.87 -12.95 1.00
C LEU A 330 -37.69 -11.57 0.35
N VAL A 331 -37.45 -11.52 -0.96
CA VAL A 331 -37.32 -10.26 -1.72
C VAL A 331 -38.57 -9.40 -1.56
N LYS A 332 -39.76 -9.96 -1.79
CA LYS A 332 -41.04 -9.25 -1.58
C LYS A 332 -41.18 -8.74 -0.14
N GLN A 333 -40.85 -9.58 0.84
CA GLN A 333 -40.93 -9.21 2.25
C GLN A 333 -40.00 -8.04 2.60
N LYS A 334 -38.77 -8.03 2.07
CA LYS A 334 -37.76 -7.00 2.37
C LYS A 334 -37.97 -5.71 1.56
N LEU A 335 -38.57 -5.78 0.38
CA LEU A 335 -38.92 -4.60 -0.42
C LEU A 335 -40.24 -3.93 0.00
N ALA A 336 -40.98 -4.50 0.95
CA ALA A 336 -42.16 -3.86 1.50
C ALA A 336 -41.85 -2.45 2.03
N ILE A 337 -42.74 -1.49 1.79
CA ILE A 337 -42.59 -0.05 2.12
C ILE A 337 -42.13 0.16 3.56
N LYS A 338 -42.62 -0.64 4.51
CA LYS A 338 -42.24 -0.58 5.94
C LYS A 338 -40.74 -0.77 6.22
N ASN A 339 -39.97 -1.34 5.28
CA ASN A 339 -38.52 -1.50 5.39
C ASN A 339 -37.74 -0.45 4.59
N THR A 340 -38.43 0.45 3.88
CA THR A 340 -37.77 1.50 3.11
C THR A 340 -37.20 2.53 4.09
N PRO A 341 -35.92 2.90 3.97
CA PRO A 341 -35.34 3.91 4.83
C PRO A 341 -36.02 5.26 4.67
N LEU A 342 -35.88 6.11 5.70
CA LEU A 342 -36.58 7.39 5.76
C LEU A 342 -35.78 8.50 5.10
N GLY A 343 -34.46 8.35 4.99
CA GLY A 343 -33.65 9.18 4.13
C GLY A 343 -33.42 8.54 2.77
N ARG A 344 -33.51 9.38 1.75
CA ARG A 344 -33.06 9.11 0.38
C ARG A 344 -32.18 10.28 -0.02
N TRP A 345 -31.13 10.02 -0.78
CA TRP A 345 -30.34 11.11 -1.34
C TRP A 345 -31.25 12.00 -2.21
N PRO A 346 -31.14 13.33 -2.14
CA PRO A 346 -31.93 14.27 -2.95
C PRO A 346 -31.49 14.29 -4.43
N ASP A 347 -31.38 13.11 -5.05
CA ASP A 347 -31.13 12.94 -6.49
C ASP A 347 -32.42 13.10 -7.30
N ASN A 348 -32.28 13.22 -8.62
CA ASN A 348 -33.37 13.23 -9.59
C ASN A 348 -34.41 12.14 -9.27
N LYS A 349 -35.70 12.50 -9.29
CA LYS A 349 -36.82 11.60 -9.01
C LYS A 349 -36.91 10.44 -10.01
N ALA A 350 -36.42 10.63 -11.23
CA ALA A 350 -36.35 9.59 -12.24
C ALA A 350 -35.28 8.53 -11.94
N HIS A 351 -34.28 8.84 -11.11
CA HIS A 351 -33.24 7.90 -10.70
C HIS A 351 -33.77 7.00 -9.57
N THR A 352 -34.31 5.84 -9.95
CA THR A 352 -34.76 4.81 -9.00
C THR A 352 -33.68 3.77 -8.79
N MET A 353 -33.64 3.19 -7.59
CA MET A 353 -32.80 2.03 -7.32
C MET A 353 -33.33 0.81 -8.07
N SER A 354 -32.42 0.02 -8.62
CA SER A 354 -32.77 -1.33 -9.08
C SER A 354 -33.26 -2.19 -7.91
N LEU A 355 -33.98 -3.26 -8.24
CA LEU A 355 -34.57 -4.19 -7.28
C LEU A 355 -33.57 -4.64 -6.19
N MET A 356 -32.37 -5.07 -6.61
CA MET A 356 -31.37 -5.63 -5.70
C MET A 356 -30.63 -4.53 -4.92
N GLN A 357 -30.43 -3.35 -5.48
CA GLN A 357 -29.91 -2.21 -4.73
C GLN A 357 -30.87 -1.80 -3.61
N GLN A 358 -32.16 -1.69 -3.91
CA GLN A 358 -33.16 -1.37 -2.89
C GLN A 358 -33.29 -2.47 -1.84
N PHE A 359 -33.20 -3.74 -2.25
CA PHE A 359 -33.15 -4.86 -1.33
C PHE A 359 -31.95 -4.75 -0.37
N SER A 360 -30.78 -4.41 -0.89
CA SER A 360 -29.59 -4.19 -0.06
C SER A 360 -29.76 -3.04 0.92
N ILE A 361 -30.25 -1.89 0.45
CA ILE A 361 -30.53 -0.71 1.29
C ILE A 361 -31.53 -1.06 2.41
N ASN A 362 -32.61 -1.78 2.10
CA ASN A 362 -33.65 -2.15 3.07
C ASN A 362 -33.20 -3.19 4.10
N THR A 363 -32.10 -3.90 3.84
CA THR A 363 -31.65 -5.03 4.67
C THR A 363 -30.38 -4.72 5.46
N ILE A 364 -29.51 -3.84 4.95
CA ILE A 364 -28.17 -3.59 5.49
C ILE A 364 -28.16 -3.31 7.00
N GLU A 365 -29.02 -2.41 7.48
CA GLU A 365 -29.07 -2.01 8.89
C GLU A 365 -29.38 -3.19 9.83
N LYS A 366 -30.30 -4.07 9.43
CA LYS A 366 -30.68 -5.25 10.22
C LYS A 366 -29.54 -6.25 10.35
N HIS A 367 -28.60 -6.23 9.41
CA HIS A 367 -27.45 -7.13 9.39
C HIS A 367 -26.20 -6.53 10.02
N ILE A 368 -26.05 -5.19 10.05
CA ILE A 368 -24.85 -4.53 10.57
C ILE A 368 -24.84 -4.41 12.10
N GLY A 369 -25.94 -4.06 12.79
CA GLY A 369 -25.96 -4.02 14.28
C GLY A 369 -24.67 -3.49 14.96
N ALA A 370 -24.26 -4.08 16.08
CA ALA A 370 -23.01 -3.77 16.80
C ALA A 370 -21.85 -4.73 16.43
N GLY A 371 -21.55 -4.87 15.14
CA GLY A 371 -20.41 -5.70 14.66
C GLY A 371 -20.77 -6.70 13.56
N GLY A 372 -21.93 -6.56 12.94
CA GLY A 372 -22.39 -7.31 11.78
C GLY A 372 -21.58 -7.05 10.52
N LEU A 373 -21.70 -7.98 9.59
CA LEU A 373 -21.03 -7.93 8.29
C LEU A 373 -22.10 -8.08 7.21
N TYR A 374 -22.05 -7.19 6.22
CA TYR A 374 -22.94 -7.22 5.07
C TYR A 374 -22.12 -6.98 3.81
N SER A 375 -22.20 -7.90 2.86
CA SER A 375 -21.49 -7.81 1.58
C SER A 375 -22.47 -7.53 0.46
N VAL A 376 -22.08 -6.63 -0.44
CA VAL A 376 -22.81 -6.35 -1.68
C VAL A 376 -21.88 -6.56 -2.85
N ASN A 377 -22.17 -7.57 -3.66
CA ASN A 377 -21.49 -7.78 -4.92
C ASN A 377 -22.14 -6.93 -6.00
N GLY A 378 -21.35 -6.11 -6.69
CA GLY A 378 -21.82 -5.29 -7.79
C GLY A 378 -20.76 -5.20 -8.89
N PRO A 379 -21.03 -5.71 -10.10
CA PRO A 379 -20.17 -5.49 -11.27
C PRO A 379 -19.88 -3.99 -11.54
N PRO A 380 -18.92 -3.67 -12.43
CA PRO A 380 -18.70 -2.31 -12.88
C PRO A 380 -20.00 -1.70 -13.44
N GLY A 381 -20.29 -0.43 -13.09
CA GLY A 381 -21.49 0.27 -13.55
C GLY A 381 -22.79 0.00 -12.80
N THR A 382 -22.84 -0.93 -11.82
CA THR A 382 -24.08 -1.27 -11.10
C THR A 382 -24.45 -0.32 -9.95
N GLY A 383 -24.08 0.96 -10.03
CA GLY A 383 -24.53 2.01 -9.11
C GLY A 383 -24.17 1.83 -7.62
N LYS A 384 -23.04 1.20 -7.29
CA LYS A 384 -22.58 1.03 -5.89
C LYS A 384 -22.46 2.37 -5.14
N THR A 385 -21.95 3.40 -5.81
CA THR A 385 -21.86 4.76 -5.26
C THR A 385 -23.23 5.36 -5.00
N THR A 386 -24.20 5.10 -5.88
CA THR A 386 -25.60 5.53 -5.68
C THR A 386 -26.19 4.88 -4.44
N MET A 387 -25.98 3.58 -4.24
CA MET A 387 -26.42 2.87 -3.04
C MET A 387 -25.80 3.47 -1.76
N LEU A 388 -24.51 3.81 -1.80
CA LEU A 388 -23.81 4.46 -0.68
C LEU A 388 -24.41 5.83 -0.34
N ARG A 389 -24.84 6.61 -1.35
CA ARG A 389 -25.51 7.91 -1.13
C ARG A 389 -26.78 7.76 -0.30
N ASP A 390 -27.61 6.77 -0.61
CA ASP A 390 -28.85 6.54 0.14
C ASP A 390 -28.59 6.07 1.57
N ILE A 391 -27.56 5.24 1.78
CA ILE A 391 -27.13 4.83 3.13
C ILE A 391 -26.67 6.07 3.94
N ILE A 392 -25.88 6.96 3.33
CA ILE A 392 -25.44 8.20 3.97
C ILE A 392 -26.65 9.09 4.31
N ALA A 393 -27.56 9.29 3.36
CA ALA A 393 -28.73 10.13 3.53
C ALA A 393 -29.65 9.62 4.65
N ASP A 394 -29.91 8.31 4.69
CA ASP A 394 -30.72 7.71 5.75
C ASP A 394 -30.07 7.85 7.13
N ASN A 395 -28.77 7.62 7.22
CA ASN A 395 -28.01 7.81 8.45
C ASN A 395 -28.07 9.28 8.94
N MET A 396 -27.96 10.25 8.02
CA MET A 396 -28.15 11.67 8.33
C MET A 396 -29.56 11.99 8.82
N VAL A 397 -30.60 11.46 8.15
CA VAL A 397 -32.00 11.68 8.54
C VAL A 397 -32.30 11.09 9.92
N LYS A 398 -31.76 9.92 10.25
CA LYS A 398 -31.91 9.32 11.59
C LYS A 398 -31.33 10.22 12.67
N ARG A 399 -30.12 10.74 12.48
CA ARG A 399 -29.51 11.69 13.41
C ARG A 399 -30.29 13.00 13.51
N ALA A 400 -30.77 13.52 12.37
CA ALA A 400 -31.58 14.72 12.31
C ALA A 400 -32.91 14.58 13.07
N LYS A 401 -33.52 13.39 13.07
CA LYS A 401 -34.73 13.10 13.86
C LYS A 401 -34.49 13.21 15.36
N VAL A 402 -33.35 12.72 15.85
CA VAL A 402 -32.98 12.88 17.27
C VAL A 402 -32.81 14.37 17.60
N LEU A 403 -32.08 15.11 16.76
CA LEU A 403 -31.89 16.55 16.94
C LEU A 403 -33.23 17.32 16.95
N ALA A 404 -34.14 17.00 16.02
CA ALA A 404 -35.45 17.61 15.92
C ALA A 404 -36.36 17.31 17.13
N GLY A 405 -36.10 16.20 17.84
CA GLY A 405 -36.80 15.87 19.08
C GLY A 405 -36.34 16.68 20.30
N LEU A 406 -35.22 17.41 20.20
CA LEU A 406 -34.69 18.21 21.30
C LEU A 406 -35.40 19.56 21.38
N LYS A 407 -35.85 19.93 22.57
CA LYS A 407 -36.49 21.24 22.81
C LYS A 407 -35.54 22.42 22.60
N LEU A 408 -34.25 22.23 22.89
CA LEU A 408 -33.21 23.27 22.84
C LEU A 408 -31.91 22.69 22.29
N ALA A 409 -31.17 23.47 21.50
CA ALA A 409 -29.87 23.06 20.96
C ALA A 409 -28.86 22.65 22.06
N LYS A 410 -28.91 23.31 23.23
CA LYS A 410 -28.05 22.96 24.38
C LYS A 410 -28.28 21.55 24.92
N SER A 411 -29.47 20.99 24.70
CA SER A 411 -29.83 19.63 25.14
C SER A 411 -29.14 18.54 24.31
N ALA A 412 -28.48 18.90 23.20
CA ALA A 412 -27.68 17.98 22.41
C ALA A 412 -26.37 17.57 23.11
N PHE A 413 -26.01 18.27 24.19
CA PHE A 413 -24.73 18.11 24.87
C PHE A 413 -24.91 17.54 26.28
N SER A 414 -24.00 16.65 26.64
CA SER A 414 -23.84 16.08 27.98
C SER A 414 -22.67 16.77 28.71
N ALA A 415 -21.88 16.02 29.48
CA ALA A 415 -20.78 16.57 30.25
C ALA A 415 -19.63 17.10 29.37
N THR A 416 -18.93 18.11 29.88
CA THR A 416 -17.66 18.57 29.30
C THR A 416 -16.57 17.53 29.55
N LYS A 417 -15.87 17.14 28.49
CA LYS A 417 -14.69 16.26 28.56
C LYS A 417 -13.44 17.08 28.27
N LYS A 418 -12.36 16.78 28.99
CA LYS A 418 -11.01 17.26 28.68
C LYS A 418 -10.36 16.26 27.73
N ILE A 419 -9.98 16.70 26.54
CA ILE A 419 -9.28 15.87 25.56
C ILE A 419 -7.93 16.49 25.24
N ASN A 420 -6.92 15.65 24.99
CA ASN A 420 -5.62 16.08 24.53
C ASN A 420 -5.64 16.12 22.98
N VAL A 421 -5.43 17.29 22.41
CA VAL A 421 -5.30 17.50 20.96
C VAL A 421 -3.91 18.08 20.72
N ALA A 422 -3.03 17.29 20.10
CA ALA A 422 -1.66 17.69 19.75
C ALA A 422 -0.83 18.24 20.94
N GLY A 423 -1.02 17.70 22.15
CA GLY A 423 -0.31 18.12 23.36
C GLY A 423 -1.05 19.17 24.19
N GLU A 424 -2.13 19.76 23.67
CA GLU A 424 -2.93 20.75 24.39
C GLU A 424 -4.20 20.12 24.97
N ILE A 425 -4.54 20.47 26.22
CA ILE A 425 -5.79 20.04 26.84
C ILE A 425 -6.90 21.01 26.44
N VAL A 426 -7.88 20.50 25.69
CA VAL A 426 -9.05 21.26 25.25
C VAL A 426 -10.31 20.72 25.94
N GLU A 427 -11.18 21.63 26.38
CA GLU A 427 -12.49 21.29 26.92
C GLU A 427 -13.54 21.23 25.81
N VAL A 428 -14.15 20.06 25.63
CA VAL A 428 -15.18 19.82 24.60
C VAL A 428 -16.45 19.30 25.26
N LYS A 429 -17.60 19.90 24.96
CA LYS A 429 -18.90 19.37 25.37
C LYS A 429 -19.21 18.11 24.58
N ALA A 430 -19.30 16.97 25.26
CA ALA A 430 -19.65 15.72 24.59
C ALA A 430 -21.12 15.77 24.12
N LEU A 431 -21.42 15.10 23.01
CA LEU A 431 -22.80 14.88 22.59
C LEU A 431 -23.50 13.93 23.58
N ILE A 432 -24.83 13.96 23.61
CA ILE A 432 -25.61 12.91 24.27
C ILE A 432 -25.42 11.56 23.52
N PRO A 433 -25.52 10.40 24.21
CA PRO A 433 -25.35 9.09 23.59
C PRO A 433 -26.26 8.87 22.37
N GLU A 434 -27.48 9.41 22.40
CA GLU A 434 -28.48 9.31 21.34
C GLU A 434 -28.08 10.04 20.05
N LEU A 435 -27.05 10.90 20.09
CA LEU A 435 -26.49 11.58 18.91
C LEU A 435 -25.16 10.97 18.43
N SER A 436 -24.74 9.87 19.06
CA SER A 436 -23.53 9.10 18.74
C SER A 436 -23.91 7.77 18.06
N GLY A 437 -22.99 7.16 17.30
CA GLY A 437 -23.25 5.92 16.55
C GLY A 437 -23.70 6.14 15.10
N TYR A 438 -23.70 7.39 14.65
CA TYR A 438 -23.98 7.77 13.25
C TYR A 438 -22.69 8.04 12.46
N GLU A 439 -21.53 7.82 13.05
CA GLU A 439 -20.24 7.99 12.39
C GLU A 439 -20.08 6.92 11.29
N MET A 440 -19.56 7.34 10.13
CA MET A 440 -19.29 6.45 9.00
C MET A 440 -17.84 6.60 8.58
N LEU A 441 -17.16 5.46 8.43
CA LEU A 441 -15.83 5.39 7.86
C LEU A 441 -15.91 4.70 6.50
N VAL A 442 -15.55 5.41 5.44
CA VAL A 442 -15.46 4.87 4.09
C VAL A 442 -13.99 4.66 3.76
N VAL A 443 -13.63 3.42 3.42
CA VAL A 443 -12.26 3.04 3.06
C VAL A 443 -12.22 2.40 1.69
N SER A 444 -11.13 2.59 0.95
CA SER A 444 -10.85 1.88 -0.29
C SER A 444 -9.33 1.69 -0.42
N SER A 445 -8.92 0.59 -1.04
CA SER A 445 -7.53 0.37 -1.45
C SER A 445 -7.14 1.19 -2.69
N ASN A 446 -8.08 1.92 -3.30
CA ASN A 446 -7.83 2.80 -4.43
C ASN A 446 -8.12 4.25 -4.03
N ASN A 447 -7.06 5.06 -3.91
CA ASN A 447 -7.17 6.48 -3.58
C ASN A 447 -8.10 7.24 -4.53
N THR A 448 -8.08 6.91 -5.82
CA THR A 448 -8.97 7.52 -6.83
C THR A 448 -10.44 7.25 -6.51
N ALA A 449 -10.77 6.06 -6.00
CA ALA A 449 -12.15 5.72 -5.63
C ALA A 449 -12.62 6.55 -4.42
N VAL A 450 -11.77 6.71 -3.40
CA VAL A 450 -12.07 7.57 -2.24
C VAL A 450 -12.22 9.03 -2.67
N GLU A 451 -11.31 9.51 -3.52
CA GLU A 451 -11.32 10.87 -4.06
C GLU A 451 -12.59 11.14 -4.88
N ASN A 452 -13.00 10.20 -5.72
CA ASN A 452 -14.24 10.32 -6.49
C ASN A 452 -15.47 10.39 -5.57
N ILE A 453 -15.56 9.50 -4.57
CA ILE A 453 -16.67 9.53 -3.61
C ILE A 453 -16.70 10.87 -2.85
N THR A 454 -15.58 11.29 -2.29
CA THR A 454 -15.50 12.51 -1.47
C THR A 454 -15.70 13.79 -2.29
N LYS A 455 -15.23 13.84 -3.54
CA LYS A 455 -15.43 15.00 -4.41
C LYS A 455 -16.82 15.05 -5.01
N GLU A 456 -17.44 13.92 -5.35
CA GLU A 456 -18.75 13.90 -6.01
C GLU A 456 -19.91 14.13 -5.06
N LEU A 457 -19.86 13.56 -3.85
CA LEU A 457 -20.95 13.65 -2.87
C LEU A 457 -21.42 15.09 -2.56
N PRO A 458 -20.55 16.09 -2.32
CA PRO A 458 -20.98 17.43 -1.96
C PRO A 458 -21.42 18.31 -3.14
N GLN A 459 -21.34 17.84 -4.39
CA GLN A 459 -21.57 18.69 -5.56
C GLN A 459 -23.06 18.94 -5.79
N VAL A 460 -23.41 20.20 -6.12
CA VAL A 460 -24.77 20.61 -6.48
C VAL A 460 -25.32 19.79 -7.65
N LYS A 461 -24.46 19.43 -8.62
CA LYS A 461 -24.82 18.58 -9.77
C LYS A 461 -25.26 17.16 -9.40
N ALA A 462 -25.01 16.72 -8.16
CA ALA A 462 -25.45 15.43 -7.64
C ALA A 462 -26.86 15.51 -7.00
N LEU A 463 -27.50 16.69 -7.06
CA LEU A 463 -28.86 16.93 -6.63
C LEU A 463 -29.80 16.92 -7.84
N GLY A 464 -31.05 16.51 -7.64
CA GLY A 464 -32.11 16.72 -8.62
C GLY A 464 -32.54 18.19 -8.68
N ASP A 465 -33.08 18.62 -9.82
CA ASP A 465 -33.49 20.02 -10.06
C ASP A 465 -34.44 20.57 -8.98
N ASP A 466 -35.34 19.72 -8.49
CA ASP A 466 -36.31 20.05 -7.42
C ASP A 466 -35.65 20.38 -6.06
N PHE A 467 -34.38 20.04 -5.89
CA PHE A 467 -33.65 20.17 -4.63
C PHE A 467 -32.58 21.27 -4.67
N LEU A 468 -32.39 21.95 -5.80
CA LEU A 468 -31.36 22.98 -5.97
C LEU A 468 -31.57 24.20 -5.07
N GLU A 469 -32.82 24.49 -4.70
CA GLU A 469 -33.16 25.61 -3.82
C GLU A 469 -33.06 25.27 -2.33
N LEU A 470 -32.77 24.01 -1.96
CA LEU A 470 -32.58 23.61 -0.56
C LEU A 470 -31.27 24.18 -0.01
N GLY A 471 -31.35 25.36 0.60
CA GLY A 471 -30.19 26.14 1.03
C GLY A 471 -30.27 26.71 2.45
N TYR A 472 -31.13 26.19 3.33
CA TYR A 472 -31.37 26.79 4.66
C TYR A 472 -30.09 27.09 5.46
N LEU A 473 -29.10 26.18 5.43
CA LEU A 473 -27.80 26.35 6.09
C LEU A 473 -26.67 26.80 5.15
N LYS A 474 -26.96 27.14 3.90
CA LYS A 474 -25.94 27.48 2.89
C LYS A 474 -25.03 28.64 3.33
N PRO A 475 -25.54 29.77 3.88
CA PRO A 475 -24.67 30.85 4.35
C PRO A 475 -23.76 30.42 5.52
N VAL A 476 -24.28 29.59 6.42
CA VAL A 476 -23.52 29.07 7.57
C VAL A 476 -22.42 28.11 7.11
N ALA A 477 -22.75 27.19 6.20
CA ALA A 477 -21.81 26.24 5.62
C ALA A 477 -20.68 26.96 4.86
N GLN A 478 -21.02 27.98 4.05
CA GLN A 478 -20.03 28.80 3.33
C GLN A 478 -19.11 29.56 4.29
N LYS A 479 -19.65 30.13 5.38
CA LYS A 479 -18.85 30.80 6.41
C LYS A 479 -17.87 29.85 7.09
N ILE A 480 -18.32 28.64 7.46
CA ILE A 480 -17.45 27.63 8.08
C ILE A 480 -16.35 27.20 7.11
N ALA A 481 -16.70 26.93 5.84
CA ALA A 481 -15.73 26.58 4.81
C ALA A 481 -14.66 27.67 4.60
N ALA A 482 -15.08 28.95 4.55
CA ALA A 482 -14.16 30.09 4.46
C ALA A 482 -13.20 30.20 5.66
N GLN A 483 -13.67 29.92 6.88
CA GLN A 483 -12.83 29.96 8.08
C GLN A 483 -11.77 28.84 8.13
N VAL A 484 -12.04 27.69 7.51
CA VAL A 484 -11.05 26.61 7.34
C VAL A 484 -10.01 27.00 6.30
N LEU A 485 -10.43 27.68 5.22
CA LEU A 485 -9.56 28.16 4.13
C LEU A 485 -8.54 29.22 4.57
N ASP A 486 -8.87 30.08 5.53
CA ASP A 486 -7.90 31.08 6.04
C ASP A 486 -6.76 30.46 6.86
N LYS A 487 -6.89 29.20 7.30
CA LYS A 487 -5.87 28.48 8.09
C LYS A 487 -4.96 27.59 7.24
N GLU A 488 -5.39 27.16 6.06
CA GLU A 488 -4.58 26.37 5.13
C GLU A 488 -4.38 27.13 3.81
N LYS A 489 -3.12 27.44 3.46
CA LYS A 489 -2.76 28.12 2.21
C LYS A 489 -3.43 27.50 0.96
N PRO A 490 -3.73 28.31 -0.08
CA PRO A 490 -4.84 28.10 -0.99
C PRO A 490 -4.48 27.13 -2.11
N LYS A 491 -4.72 25.84 -1.92
CA LYS A 491 -4.91 24.93 -3.06
C LYS A 491 -6.09 24.02 -2.76
N HIS A 492 -7.08 24.12 -3.64
CA HIS A 492 -8.34 23.36 -3.70
C HIS A 492 -9.51 23.93 -2.89
N LEU A 493 -10.44 24.62 -3.57
CA LEU A 493 -11.79 24.09 -3.86
C LEU A 493 -12.68 25.18 -4.50
N LEU A 494 -12.96 25.00 -5.80
CA LEU A 494 -14.01 25.70 -6.56
C LEU A 494 -15.38 25.00 -6.45
N ALA A 495 -15.57 24.08 -5.48
CA ALA A 495 -16.71 23.17 -5.46
C ALA A 495 -17.96 23.67 -4.72
N LEU A 496 -17.93 24.88 -4.14
CA LEU A 496 -19.08 25.45 -3.40
C LEU A 496 -19.65 26.74 -4.01
N SER A 497 -19.18 27.14 -5.19
CA SER A 497 -19.59 28.38 -5.86
C SER A 497 -20.32 28.19 -7.19
N LYS A 498 -20.69 26.96 -7.58
CA LYS A 498 -21.64 26.70 -8.68
C LYS A 498 -22.58 25.56 -8.34
#